data_AF-A0A6G3RRF6-F1
#
_entry.id   AF-A0A6G3RRF6-F1
#
_cell.length_a   1.000
_cell.length_b   1.000
_cell.length_c   1.000
_cell.angle_alpha   90.00
_cell.angle_beta   90.00
_cell.angle_gamma   90.00
#
_symmetry.space_group_name_H-M   'P 1'
#
loop_
_entity.id
_entity.type
_entity.pdbx_description
1 polymer ?
#
loop_
_entity_poly.entity_id
_entity_poly.type
_entity_poly.pdbx_seq_one_letter_code
_entity_poly.pdbx_strand_id
1 'polypeptide(L)'
;MRHALNLWRQDLGEVPDAVWQQTELRVLILADNGLTDLPPRIAQLQQLTTLDLGHNALTTVPEELGRLTELSDCLYLHDNQLSRIPESLGNLTRLRYLNVGENSLTVLPDAIGGMTGLVELRAQHNRLTALPDTIGRLRSLRELWLRGNAIEHLPSSAGELHELRHLDLRENSLATVPESLAGLPRLRQIDLRSNRLGHVPDWLARMPSLEKLDLRWNTVDPSLPVLGELERLGCVVLT
;
A
#
# COMPACT_ATOMS: atom_id res chain seq x y z
N MET A 1 -14.14 25.07 -12.30
CA MET A 1 -14.27 23.62 -12.62
C MET A 1 -13.63 23.30 -13.99
N ARG A 2 -12.41 23.77 -14.28
CA ARG A 2 -11.77 23.62 -15.62
C ARG A 2 -10.58 22.64 -15.67
N HIS A 3 -10.23 22.01 -14.55
CA HIS A 3 -9.02 21.18 -14.43
C HIS A 3 -9.30 19.77 -13.87
N ALA A 4 -10.58 19.38 -13.81
CA ALA A 4 -10.99 18.05 -13.38
C ALA A 4 -11.90 17.46 -14.44
N LEU A 5 -11.56 16.26 -14.92
CA LEU A 5 -12.37 15.48 -15.83
C LEU A 5 -12.78 14.19 -15.13
N ASN A 6 -14.08 13.99 -15.01
CA ASN A 6 -14.66 12.79 -14.41
C ASN A 6 -15.43 12.02 -15.48
N LEU A 7 -14.94 10.84 -15.81
CA LEU A 7 -15.54 9.88 -16.75
C LEU A 7 -15.86 8.56 -16.04
N TRP A 8 -16.19 8.60 -14.74
CA TRP A 8 -16.57 7.41 -13.98
C TRP A 8 -17.82 6.73 -14.57
N ARG A 9 -17.79 5.39 -14.68
CA ARG A 9 -18.94 4.56 -15.12
C ARG A 9 -19.54 4.99 -16.45
N GLN A 10 -18.70 5.18 -17.45
CA GLN A 10 -19.13 5.54 -18.80
C GLN A 10 -18.99 4.38 -19.79
N ASP A 11 -18.59 3.19 -19.34
CA ASP A 11 -18.42 1.98 -20.18
C ASP A 11 -17.54 2.26 -21.41
N LEU A 12 -16.43 2.95 -21.18
CA LEU A 12 -15.61 3.49 -22.27
C LEU A 12 -14.91 2.39 -23.09
N GLY A 13 -14.47 1.31 -22.44
CA GLY A 13 -13.59 0.27 -23.02
C GLY A 13 -12.17 0.77 -23.31
N GLU A 14 -12.03 1.97 -23.87
CA GLU A 14 -10.78 2.69 -24.10
C GLU A 14 -10.93 4.17 -23.75
N VAL A 15 -9.86 4.83 -23.33
CA VAL A 15 -9.92 6.26 -23.00
C VAL A 15 -10.01 7.10 -24.29
N PRO A 16 -11.02 7.99 -24.44
CA PRO A 16 -11.16 8.79 -25.65
C PRO A 16 -9.95 9.67 -25.93
N ASP A 17 -9.53 9.75 -27.20
CA ASP A 17 -8.31 10.47 -27.61
C ASP A 17 -8.28 11.96 -27.20
N ALA A 18 -9.46 12.59 -27.09
CA ALA A 18 -9.61 13.97 -26.66
C ALA A 18 -9.16 14.22 -25.20
N VAL A 19 -9.12 13.19 -24.35
CA VAL A 19 -8.61 13.30 -22.97
C VAL A 19 -7.13 13.68 -22.98
N TRP A 20 -6.35 13.08 -23.89
CA TRP A 20 -4.90 13.27 -23.96
C TRP A 20 -4.49 14.67 -24.39
N GLN A 21 -5.40 15.41 -25.03
CA GLN A 21 -5.17 16.81 -25.43
C GLN A 21 -5.44 17.82 -24.31
N GLN A 22 -5.99 17.39 -23.16
CA GLN A 22 -6.33 18.27 -22.05
C GLN A 22 -5.17 18.36 -21.05
N THR A 23 -4.04 18.91 -21.49
CA THR A 23 -2.78 18.98 -20.70
C THR A 23 -2.86 19.80 -19.41
N GLU A 24 -3.92 20.60 -19.27
CA GLU A 24 -4.22 21.40 -18.07
C GLU A 24 -4.99 20.60 -16.99
N LEU A 25 -5.28 19.31 -17.21
CA LEU A 25 -5.95 18.47 -16.23
C LEU A 25 -5.08 18.25 -14.99
N ARG A 26 -5.70 18.46 -13.83
CA ARG A 26 -5.16 18.17 -12.49
C ARG A 26 -5.77 16.92 -11.87
N VAL A 27 -7.01 16.61 -12.24
CA VAL A 27 -7.74 15.43 -11.76
C VAL A 27 -8.34 14.71 -12.96
N LEU A 28 -8.04 13.42 -13.09
CA LEU A 28 -8.63 12.55 -14.10
C LEU A 28 -9.21 11.31 -13.41
N ILE A 29 -10.53 11.14 -13.50
CA ILE A 29 -11.24 9.97 -12.98
C ILE A 29 -11.70 9.13 -14.16
N LEU A 30 -11.15 7.92 -14.26
CA LEU A 30 -11.42 6.91 -15.27
C LEU A 30 -11.85 5.58 -14.65
N ALA A 31 -12.24 5.59 -13.37
CA ALA A 31 -12.65 4.38 -12.68
C ALA A 31 -13.90 3.74 -13.28
N ASP A 32 -13.97 2.41 -13.23
CA ASP A 32 -15.16 1.63 -13.61
C ASP A 32 -15.58 1.85 -15.07
N ASN A 33 -14.65 1.60 -16.02
CA ASN A 33 -14.84 1.83 -17.45
C ASN A 33 -14.47 0.63 -18.34
N GLY A 34 -14.11 -0.51 -17.75
CA GLY A 34 -13.69 -1.69 -18.50
C GLY A 34 -12.37 -1.51 -19.27
N LEU A 35 -11.51 -0.56 -18.87
CA LEU A 35 -10.26 -0.28 -19.56
C LEU A 35 -9.31 -1.49 -19.47
N THR A 36 -8.81 -1.96 -20.62
CA THR A 36 -7.85 -3.08 -20.67
C THR A 36 -6.39 -2.63 -20.80
N ASP A 37 -6.17 -1.40 -21.25
CA ASP A 37 -4.87 -0.76 -21.46
C ASP A 37 -4.92 0.73 -21.06
N LEU A 38 -3.76 1.28 -20.70
CA LEU A 38 -3.50 2.71 -20.55
C LEU A 38 -2.36 3.10 -21.51
N PRO A 39 -2.61 3.90 -22.55
CA PRO A 39 -1.58 4.21 -23.52
C PRO A 39 -0.47 5.10 -22.92
N PRO A 40 0.77 5.04 -23.46
CA PRO A 40 1.88 5.93 -23.08
C PRO A 40 1.58 7.43 -23.14
N ARG A 41 0.52 7.83 -23.88
CA ARG A 41 0.02 9.20 -23.98
C ARG A 41 -0.38 9.80 -22.63
N ILE A 42 -0.61 8.99 -21.59
CA ILE A 42 -0.86 9.47 -20.23
C ILE A 42 0.22 10.47 -19.75
N ALA A 43 1.48 10.31 -20.18
CA ALA A 43 2.57 11.23 -19.86
C ALA A 43 2.43 12.66 -20.43
N GLN A 44 1.43 12.91 -21.29
CA GLN A 44 1.10 14.26 -21.77
C GLN A 44 0.40 15.09 -20.68
N LEU A 45 -0.26 14.44 -19.72
CA LEU A 45 -1.03 15.10 -18.67
C LEU A 45 -0.16 15.48 -17.46
N GLN A 46 0.91 16.25 -17.72
CA GLN A 46 1.98 16.53 -16.75
C GLN A 46 1.53 17.33 -15.52
N GLN A 47 0.35 17.97 -15.56
CA GLN A 47 -0.20 18.71 -14.43
C GLN A 47 -1.09 17.85 -13.51
N LEU A 48 -1.23 16.55 -13.78
CA LEU A 48 -2.05 15.66 -12.96
C LEU A 48 -1.50 15.59 -11.54
N THR A 49 -2.41 15.80 -10.59
CA THR A 49 -2.22 15.67 -9.14
C THR A 49 -2.93 14.44 -8.59
N THR A 50 -4.05 14.06 -9.22
CA THR A 50 -4.85 12.86 -8.93
C THR A 50 -5.20 12.11 -10.20
N LEU A 51 -4.98 10.79 -10.19
CA LEU A 51 -5.39 9.88 -11.26
C LEU A 51 -6.11 8.67 -10.65
N ASP A 52 -7.34 8.43 -11.08
CA ASP A 52 -8.12 7.27 -10.66
C ASP A 52 -8.40 6.34 -11.85
N LEU A 53 -7.82 5.15 -11.81
CA LEU A 53 -7.98 4.07 -12.77
C LEU A 53 -8.56 2.81 -12.10
N GLY A 54 -9.13 2.93 -10.91
CA GLY A 54 -9.63 1.78 -10.16
C GLY A 54 -10.81 1.08 -10.84
N HIS A 55 -11.08 -0.18 -10.48
CA HIS A 55 -12.20 -0.96 -11.01
C HIS A 55 -12.17 -1.07 -12.55
N ASN A 56 -11.04 -1.46 -13.13
CA ASN A 56 -10.90 -1.66 -14.57
C ASN A 56 -10.34 -3.08 -14.84
N ALA A 57 -9.94 -3.35 -16.09
CA ALA A 57 -9.36 -4.63 -16.51
C ALA A 57 -7.89 -4.46 -16.94
N LEU A 58 -7.17 -3.47 -16.39
CA LEU A 58 -5.79 -3.19 -16.78
C LEU A 58 -4.89 -4.36 -16.39
N THR A 59 -4.18 -4.90 -17.38
CA THR A 59 -3.19 -5.97 -17.16
C THR A 59 -1.79 -5.42 -16.88
N THR A 60 -1.52 -4.20 -17.35
CA THR A 60 -0.29 -3.43 -17.11
C THR A 60 -0.59 -1.93 -17.08
N VAL A 61 0.37 -1.14 -16.61
CA VAL A 61 0.43 0.31 -16.83
C VAL A 61 1.78 0.67 -17.47
N PRO A 62 1.84 1.70 -18.35
CA PRO A 62 3.04 2.04 -19.09
C PRO A 62 4.11 2.69 -18.20
N GLU A 63 5.38 2.55 -18.57
CA GLU A 63 6.51 3.21 -17.87
C GLU A 63 6.39 4.75 -17.92
N GLU A 64 5.69 5.27 -18.92
CA GLU A 64 5.37 6.68 -19.06
C GLU A 64 4.58 7.25 -17.88
N LEU A 65 3.83 6.42 -17.15
CA LEU A 65 3.11 6.87 -15.96
C LEU A 65 4.06 7.49 -14.91
N GLY A 66 5.29 6.96 -14.80
CA GLY A 66 6.31 7.50 -13.91
C GLY A 66 6.82 8.90 -14.29
N ARG A 67 6.43 9.45 -15.45
CA ARG A 67 6.77 10.83 -15.86
C ARG A 67 5.83 11.88 -15.25
N LEU A 68 4.71 11.47 -14.64
CA LEU A 68 3.75 12.37 -14.00
C LEU A 68 4.23 12.88 -12.63
N THR A 69 5.39 13.54 -12.59
CA THR A 69 6.07 13.94 -11.34
C THR A 69 5.34 14.99 -10.49
N GLU A 70 4.23 15.55 -10.99
CA GLU A 70 3.32 16.43 -10.25
C GLU A 70 2.19 15.65 -9.54
N LEU A 71 2.07 14.34 -9.77
CA LEU A 71 1.18 13.46 -9.00
C LEU A 71 1.60 13.53 -7.53
N SER A 72 0.74 14.16 -6.74
CA SER A 72 1.04 14.56 -5.37
C SER A 72 -0.07 14.12 -4.41
N ASP A 73 -1.29 13.94 -4.90
CA ASP A 73 -2.40 13.52 -4.07
C ASP A 73 -2.54 12.00 -4.12
N CYS A 74 -3.25 11.47 -5.13
CA CYS A 74 -3.68 10.07 -5.15
C CYS A 74 -3.48 9.42 -6.52
N LEU A 75 -2.98 8.19 -6.51
CA LEU A 75 -2.98 7.27 -7.65
C LEU A 75 -3.75 6.00 -7.25
N TYR A 76 -4.89 5.78 -7.89
CA TYR A 76 -5.70 4.58 -7.71
C TYR A 76 -5.53 3.65 -8.90
N LEU A 77 -5.06 2.43 -8.62
CA LEU A 77 -4.86 1.32 -9.56
C LEU A 77 -5.54 0.04 -9.03
N HIS A 78 -6.38 0.15 -8.00
CA HIS A 78 -6.97 -1.02 -7.35
C HIS A 78 -8.07 -1.66 -8.19
N ASP A 79 -8.37 -2.92 -7.92
CA ASP A 79 -9.39 -3.70 -8.62
C ASP A 79 -9.15 -3.69 -10.14
N ASN A 80 -8.00 -4.24 -10.51
CA ASN A 80 -7.51 -4.41 -11.87
C ASN A 80 -6.87 -5.82 -12.01
N GLN A 81 -6.18 -6.09 -13.11
CA GLN A 81 -5.52 -7.37 -13.39
C GLN A 81 -3.99 -7.22 -13.46
N LEU A 82 -3.44 -6.24 -12.76
CA LEU A 82 -2.01 -5.94 -12.80
C LEU A 82 -1.21 -7.11 -12.20
N SER A 83 -0.26 -7.62 -12.98
CA SER A 83 0.71 -8.63 -12.51
C SER A 83 2.02 -8.02 -12.02
N ARG A 84 2.29 -6.75 -12.41
CA ARG A 84 3.46 -5.97 -12.01
C ARG A 84 3.15 -4.48 -12.02
N ILE A 85 3.97 -3.72 -11.31
CA ILE A 85 4.03 -2.25 -11.38
C ILE A 85 5.35 -1.86 -12.08
N PRO A 86 5.36 -0.88 -13.00
CA PRO A 86 6.58 -0.43 -13.67
C PRO A 86 7.60 0.18 -12.69
N GLU A 87 8.89 -0.02 -12.93
CA GLU A 87 9.98 0.53 -12.10
C GLU A 87 9.94 2.07 -12.11
N SER A 88 9.56 2.69 -13.22
CA SER A 88 9.44 4.15 -13.32
C SER A 88 8.45 4.77 -12.32
N LEU A 89 7.52 3.99 -11.74
CA LEU A 89 6.59 4.53 -10.73
C LEU A 89 7.31 5.07 -9.49
N GLY A 90 8.53 4.58 -9.22
CA GLY A 90 9.42 5.11 -8.18
C GLY A 90 9.77 6.59 -8.34
N ASN A 91 9.61 7.17 -9.54
CA ASN A 91 9.87 8.58 -9.81
C ASN A 91 8.78 9.52 -9.25
N LEU A 92 7.63 8.99 -8.83
CA LEU A 92 6.52 9.76 -8.28
C LEU A 92 6.79 10.17 -6.82
N THR A 93 7.88 10.91 -6.61
CA THR A 93 8.42 11.26 -5.28
C THR A 93 7.49 12.14 -4.45
N ARG A 94 6.52 12.82 -5.07
CA ARG A 94 5.53 13.69 -4.40
C ARG A 94 4.24 12.98 -4.02
N LEU A 95 4.00 11.79 -4.57
CA LEU A 95 2.72 11.10 -4.40
C LEU A 95 2.50 10.76 -2.93
N ARG A 96 1.32 11.09 -2.39
CA ARG A 96 0.98 10.84 -0.98
C ARG A 96 0.19 9.55 -0.76
N TYR A 97 -0.64 9.15 -1.71
CA TYR A 97 -1.47 7.95 -1.61
C TYR A 97 -1.34 7.09 -2.88
N LEU A 98 -1.02 5.81 -2.68
CA LEU A 98 -0.99 4.79 -3.73
C LEU A 98 -1.87 3.61 -3.33
N ASN A 99 -2.80 3.23 -4.20
CA ASN A 99 -3.58 2.01 -4.04
C ASN A 99 -3.42 1.08 -5.24
N VAL A 100 -2.77 -0.04 -5.02
CA VAL A 100 -2.56 -1.15 -5.98
C VAL A 100 -3.21 -2.44 -5.46
N GLY A 101 -4.13 -2.34 -4.49
CA GLY A 101 -4.82 -3.52 -3.95
C GLY A 101 -5.76 -4.19 -4.96
N GLU A 102 -6.26 -5.38 -4.64
CA GLU A 102 -7.16 -6.15 -5.52
C GLU A 102 -6.58 -6.30 -6.94
N ASN A 103 -5.38 -6.86 -7.02
CA ASN A 103 -4.66 -7.12 -8.27
C ASN A 103 -4.02 -8.52 -8.21
N SER A 104 -3.11 -8.84 -9.12
CA SER A 104 -2.37 -10.11 -9.13
C SER A 104 -0.86 -9.91 -8.98
N LEU A 105 -0.44 -8.86 -8.25
CA LEU A 105 0.97 -8.55 -8.04
C LEU A 105 1.66 -9.65 -7.24
N THR A 106 2.77 -10.17 -7.76
CA THR A 106 3.63 -11.14 -7.04
C THR A 106 4.79 -10.46 -6.30
N VAL A 107 5.15 -9.24 -6.70
CA VAL A 107 6.23 -8.44 -6.12
C VAL A 107 5.91 -6.96 -6.26
N LEU A 108 6.40 -6.14 -5.33
CA LEU A 108 6.53 -4.69 -5.52
C LEU A 108 7.96 -4.39 -6.01
N PRO A 109 8.14 -3.57 -7.06
CA PRO A 109 9.47 -3.25 -7.58
C PRO A 109 10.33 -2.52 -6.55
N ASP A 110 11.66 -2.69 -6.62
CA ASP A 110 12.60 -1.99 -5.73
C ASP A 110 12.46 -0.47 -5.85
N ALA A 111 12.08 0.05 -7.02
CA ALA A 111 11.83 1.47 -7.21
C ALA A 111 10.70 2.04 -6.34
N ILE A 112 9.84 1.21 -5.71
CA ILE A 112 8.82 1.72 -4.77
C ILE A 112 9.46 2.58 -3.67
N GLY A 113 10.67 2.26 -3.22
CA GLY A 113 11.42 3.04 -2.23
C GLY A 113 11.83 4.44 -2.70
N GLY A 114 11.66 4.78 -3.98
CA GLY A 114 11.83 6.14 -4.52
C GLY A 114 10.67 7.08 -4.20
N MET A 115 9.49 6.54 -3.87
CA MET A 115 8.25 7.30 -3.62
C MET A 115 8.23 7.95 -2.22
N THR A 116 9.27 8.71 -1.88
CA THR A 116 9.57 9.19 -0.52
C THR A 116 8.50 10.10 0.12
N GLY A 117 7.62 10.70 -0.69
CA GLY A 117 6.45 11.45 -0.23
C GLY A 117 5.25 10.60 0.21
N LEU A 118 5.30 9.28 -0.01
CA LEU A 118 4.18 8.39 0.24
C LEU A 118 3.81 8.33 1.73
N VAL A 119 2.54 8.60 2.02
CA VAL A 119 1.95 8.59 3.36
C VAL A 119 1.14 7.33 3.57
N GLU A 120 0.49 6.83 2.52
CA GLU A 120 -0.32 5.61 2.58
C GLU A 120 -0.07 4.73 1.36
N LEU A 121 0.23 3.46 1.63
CA LEU A 121 0.39 2.41 0.62
C LEU A 121 -0.66 1.32 0.88
N ARG A 122 -1.51 1.10 -0.11
CA ARG A 122 -2.48 0.00 -0.15
C ARG A 122 -2.09 -1.02 -1.21
N ALA A 123 -1.79 -2.24 -0.77
CA ALA A 123 -1.45 -3.37 -1.62
C ALA A 123 -2.13 -4.67 -1.15
N GLN A 124 -3.27 -4.56 -0.46
CA GLN A 124 -4.09 -5.68 -0.02
C GLN A 124 -4.62 -6.53 -1.19
N HIS A 125 -4.94 -7.79 -0.94
CA HIS A 125 -5.55 -8.72 -1.90
C HIS A 125 -4.74 -8.81 -3.20
N ASN A 126 -3.47 -9.19 -3.04
CA ASN A 126 -2.52 -9.48 -4.11
C ASN A 126 -1.90 -10.87 -3.85
N ARG A 127 -0.76 -11.18 -4.48
CA ARG A 127 -0.01 -12.44 -4.30
C ARG A 127 1.41 -12.17 -3.82
N LEU A 128 1.62 -11.08 -3.07
CA LEU A 128 2.94 -10.70 -2.56
C LEU A 128 3.44 -11.74 -1.55
N THR A 129 4.67 -12.21 -1.71
CA THR A 129 5.32 -13.12 -0.75
C THR A 129 6.32 -12.40 0.16
N ALA A 130 6.79 -11.22 -0.25
CA ALA A 130 7.66 -10.34 0.50
C ALA A 130 7.49 -8.88 0.04
N LEU A 131 8.05 -7.95 0.81
CA LEU A 131 8.25 -6.56 0.39
C LEU A 131 9.71 -6.37 -0.03
N PRO A 132 10.01 -5.45 -0.97
CA PRO A 132 11.39 -5.12 -1.31
C PRO A 132 12.10 -4.46 -0.14
N ASP A 133 13.41 -4.68 -0.02
CA ASP A 133 14.25 -4.06 1.02
C ASP A 133 14.18 -2.52 0.96
N THR A 134 13.89 -1.95 -0.21
CA THR A 134 13.76 -0.50 -0.38
C THR A 134 12.54 0.11 0.32
N ILE A 135 11.59 -0.70 0.84
CA ILE A 135 10.40 -0.21 1.55
C ILE A 135 10.77 0.72 2.71
N GLY A 136 11.87 0.45 3.42
CA GLY A 136 12.36 1.29 4.53
C GLY A 136 12.69 2.74 4.14
N ARG A 137 12.87 3.02 2.84
CA ARG A 137 13.11 4.38 2.33
C ARG A 137 11.86 5.26 2.35
N LEU A 138 10.67 4.69 2.52
CA LEU A 138 9.40 5.41 2.62
C LEU A 138 9.22 6.07 3.99
N ARG A 139 10.11 7.01 4.31
CA ARG A 139 10.20 7.65 5.64
C ARG A 139 8.99 8.50 6.01
N SER A 140 8.12 8.83 5.06
CA SER A 140 6.87 9.55 5.28
C SER A 140 5.66 8.63 5.53
N LEU A 141 5.83 7.31 5.35
CA LEU A 141 4.75 6.34 5.36
C LEU A 141 4.15 6.21 6.75
N ARG A 142 2.83 6.33 6.84
CA ARG A 142 2.04 6.26 8.07
C ARG A 142 1.13 5.05 8.09
N GLU A 143 0.66 4.62 6.93
CA GLU A 143 -0.30 3.54 6.80
C GLU A 143 0.17 2.56 5.72
N LEU A 144 0.26 1.28 6.09
CA LEU A 144 0.67 0.20 5.21
C LEU A 144 -0.35 -0.94 5.29
N TRP A 145 -1.06 -1.15 4.18
CA TRP A 145 -2.15 -2.13 4.08
C TRP A 145 -1.75 -3.28 3.16
N LEU A 146 -1.57 -4.47 3.75
CA LEU A 146 -1.04 -5.66 3.08
C LEU A 146 -1.92 -6.90 3.29
N ARG A 147 -3.16 -6.71 3.75
CA ARG A 147 -4.11 -7.79 4.00
C ARG A 147 -4.24 -8.73 2.79
N GLY A 148 -4.40 -10.04 3.00
CA GLY A 148 -4.78 -10.96 1.93
C GLY A 148 -3.67 -11.14 0.89
N ASN A 149 -2.45 -11.35 1.36
CA ASN A 149 -1.28 -11.67 0.55
C ASN A 149 -0.68 -13.01 1.04
N ALA A 150 0.52 -13.35 0.59
CA ALA A 150 1.26 -14.53 1.02
C ALA A 150 2.56 -14.16 1.77
N ILE A 151 2.58 -13.00 2.46
CA ILE A 151 3.80 -12.47 3.08
C ILE A 151 4.24 -13.38 4.23
N GLU A 152 5.49 -13.83 4.18
CA GLU A 152 6.08 -14.70 5.20
C GLU A 152 6.95 -13.94 6.21
N HIS A 153 7.54 -12.83 5.78
CA HIS A 153 8.38 -11.96 6.60
C HIS A 153 8.36 -10.52 6.07
N LEU A 154 8.69 -9.57 6.94
CA LEU A 154 9.04 -8.21 6.52
C LEU A 154 10.57 -8.09 6.40
N PRO A 155 11.09 -7.29 5.46
CA PRO A 155 12.52 -7.00 5.40
C PRO A 155 12.98 -6.26 6.66
N SER A 156 14.27 -6.35 6.98
CA SER A 156 14.85 -5.67 8.15
C SER A 156 14.70 -4.14 8.07
N SER A 157 14.73 -3.60 6.84
CA SER A 157 14.52 -2.19 6.55
C SER A 157 13.12 -1.67 6.90
N ALA A 158 12.12 -2.54 7.15
CA ALA A 158 10.83 -2.10 7.66
C ALA A 158 10.94 -1.37 9.01
N GLY A 159 12.02 -1.60 9.77
CA GLY A 159 12.35 -0.84 10.97
C GLY A 159 12.72 0.63 10.73
N GLU A 160 12.98 1.03 9.48
CA GLU A 160 13.25 2.43 9.11
C GLU A 160 11.97 3.25 8.87
N LEU A 161 10.79 2.62 8.91
CA LEU A 161 9.48 3.27 8.75
C LEU A 161 9.07 4.03 10.01
N HIS A 162 9.87 5.00 10.44
CA HIS A 162 9.70 5.70 11.73
C HIS A 162 8.39 6.49 11.87
N GLU A 163 7.73 6.83 10.76
CA GLU A 163 6.43 7.51 10.76
C GLU A 163 5.23 6.55 10.77
N LEU A 164 5.46 5.23 10.63
CA LEU A 164 4.40 4.23 10.51
C LEU A 164 3.53 4.21 11.76
N ARG A 165 2.22 4.20 11.58
CA ARG A 165 1.20 4.25 12.63
C ARG A 165 0.26 3.05 12.56
N HIS A 166 -0.07 2.62 11.36
CA HIS A 166 -0.99 1.52 11.11
C HIS A 166 -0.37 0.52 10.16
N LEU A 167 -0.32 -0.72 10.60
CA LEU A 167 0.16 -1.85 9.82
C LEU A 167 -0.89 -2.96 9.81
N ASP A 168 -1.44 -3.22 8.62
CA ASP A 168 -2.39 -4.31 8.39
C ASP A 168 -1.72 -5.45 7.63
N LEU A 169 -1.50 -6.56 8.33
CA LEU A 169 -0.91 -7.80 7.84
C LEU A 169 -1.88 -8.98 7.93
N ARG A 170 -3.18 -8.71 8.00
CA ARG A 170 -4.20 -9.76 8.07
C ARG A 170 -4.09 -10.75 6.92
N GLU A 171 -4.48 -11.99 7.13
CA GLU A 171 -4.62 -12.99 6.04
C GLU A 171 -3.31 -13.09 5.23
N ASN A 172 -2.21 -13.37 5.93
CA ASN A 172 -0.88 -13.59 5.36
C ASN A 172 -0.31 -14.94 5.86
N SER A 173 0.98 -15.20 5.62
CA SER A 173 1.66 -16.45 6.01
C SER A 173 2.71 -16.23 7.09
N LEU A 174 2.59 -15.20 7.93
CA LEU A 174 3.57 -14.89 8.97
C LEU A 174 3.60 -15.98 10.03
N ALA A 175 4.80 -16.52 10.30
CA ALA A 175 5.03 -17.50 11.37
C ALA A 175 5.42 -16.84 12.70
N THR A 176 5.97 -15.62 12.65
CA THR A 176 6.37 -14.84 13.82
C THR A 176 5.97 -13.37 13.64
N VAL A 177 5.84 -12.66 14.76
CA VAL A 177 5.74 -11.20 14.73
C VAL A 177 7.07 -10.65 14.21
N PRO A 178 7.10 -9.82 13.15
CA PRO A 178 8.36 -9.38 12.55
C PRO A 178 9.21 -8.55 13.51
N GLU A 179 10.43 -9.01 13.79
CA GLU A 179 11.38 -8.31 14.68
C GLU A 179 11.75 -6.92 14.17
N SER A 180 11.66 -6.68 12.85
CA SER A 180 11.91 -5.36 12.26
C SER A 180 10.95 -4.27 12.75
N LEU A 181 9.82 -4.63 13.36
CA LEU A 181 8.89 -3.66 13.96
C LEU A 181 9.30 -3.21 15.37
N ALA A 182 10.26 -3.90 16.00
CA ALA A 182 10.67 -3.63 17.36
C ALA A 182 11.17 -2.18 17.52
N GLY A 183 10.57 -1.46 18.47
CA GLY A 183 10.99 -0.09 18.79
C GLY A 183 10.51 0.99 17.82
N LEU A 184 9.66 0.67 16.83
CA LEU A 184 9.09 1.70 15.95
C LEU A 184 8.34 2.77 16.78
N PRO A 185 8.74 4.04 16.69
CA PRO A 185 8.38 5.04 17.69
C PRO A 185 6.91 5.47 17.61
N ARG A 186 6.28 5.32 16.44
CA ARG A 186 4.93 5.81 16.17
C ARG A 186 3.92 4.72 15.80
N LEU A 187 4.32 3.45 15.81
CA LEU A 187 3.44 2.36 15.40
C LEU A 187 2.39 2.12 16.49
N ARG A 188 1.13 2.42 16.17
CA ARG A 188 0.00 2.42 17.11
C ARG A 188 -0.87 1.19 16.97
N GLN A 189 -1.04 0.67 15.76
CA GLN A 189 -1.92 -0.45 15.51
C GLN A 189 -1.25 -1.48 14.61
N ILE A 190 -1.26 -2.73 15.07
CA ILE A 190 -0.79 -3.87 14.31
C ILE A 190 -1.93 -4.89 14.24
N ASP A 191 -2.38 -5.19 13.03
CA ASP A 191 -3.40 -6.21 12.79
C ASP A 191 -2.74 -7.42 12.11
N LEU A 192 -2.64 -8.53 12.84
CA LEU A 192 -1.98 -9.77 12.45
C LEU A 192 -2.97 -10.94 12.33
N ARG A 193 -4.28 -10.66 12.26
CA ARG A 193 -5.29 -11.72 12.22
C ARG A 193 -5.07 -12.70 11.07
N SER A 194 -5.47 -13.95 11.25
CA SER A 194 -5.40 -14.99 10.21
C SER A 194 -3.98 -15.14 9.64
N ASN A 195 -3.01 -15.34 10.52
CA ASN A 195 -1.63 -15.73 10.16
C ASN A 195 -1.32 -17.10 10.80
N ARG A 196 -0.04 -17.46 10.91
CA ARG A 196 0.44 -18.72 11.49
C ARG A 196 1.28 -18.47 12.75
N LEU A 197 0.95 -17.42 13.51
CA LEU A 197 1.73 -16.99 14.66
C LEU A 197 1.59 -17.98 15.81
N GLY A 198 2.72 -18.55 16.24
CA GLY A 198 2.81 -19.40 17.44
C GLY A 198 3.51 -18.74 18.62
N HIS A 199 4.23 -17.63 18.40
CA HIS A 199 5.01 -16.94 19.41
C HIS A 199 4.79 -15.42 19.33
N VAL A 200 4.69 -14.79 20.50
CA VAL A 200 4.54 -13.34 20.66
C VAL A 200 5.75 -12.83 21.45
N PRO A 201 6.59 -11.95 20.87
CA PRO A 201 7.82 -11.51 21.53
C PRO A 201 7.58 -10.44 22.60
N ASP A 202 8.35 -10.50 23.69
CA ASP A 202 8.26 -9.58 24.83
C ASP A 202 8.54 -8.12 24.49
N TRP A 203 9.21 -7.84 23.36
CA TRP A 203 9.46 -6.46 22.95
C TRP A 203 8.17 -5.70 22.59
N LEU A 204 7.06 -6.38 22.31
CA LEU A 204 5.78 -5.72 22.06
C LEU A 204 5.36 -4.86 23.26
N ALA A 205 5.57 -5.34 24.49
CA ALA A 205 5.31 -4.57 25.72
C ALA A 205 6.23 -3.36 25.88
N ARG A 206 7.34 -3.29 25.12
CA ARG A 206 8.29 -2.16 25.10
C ARG A 206 8.03 -1.19 23.95
N MET A 207 7.01 -1.41 23.13
CA MET A 207 6.65 -0.49 22.06
C MET A 207 6.12 0.83 22.62
N PRO A 208 6.67 1.98 22.20
CA PRO A 208 6.41 3.25 22.86
C PRO A 208 5.00 3.83 22.60
N SER A 209 4.34 3.41 21.52
CA SER A 209 3.07 3.98 21.06
C SER A 209 2.00 2.93 20.75
N LEU A 210 2.22 1.65 21.05
CA LEU A 210 1.31 0.58 20.65
C LEU A 210 0.01 0.65 21.46
N GLU A 211 -1.10 0.87 20.75
CA GLU A 211 -2.45 1.03 21.31
C GLU A 211 -3.36 -0.15 20.99
N LYS A 212 -3.08 -0.88 19.91
CA LYS A 212 -3.88 -2.03 19.49
C LYS A 212 -3.02 -3.11 18.85
N LEU A 213 -3.21 -4.34 19.32
CA LEU A 213 -2.63 -5.55 18.74
C LEU A 213 -3.74 -6.58 18.53
N ASP A 214 -3.99 -6.96 17.28
CA ASP A 214 -4.99 -7.98 16.93
C ASP A 214 -4.30 -9.24 16.42
N LEU A 215 -4.40 -10.33 17.21
CA LEU A 215 -3.80 -11.64 16.98
C LEU A 215 -4.85 -12.73 16.71
N ARG A 216 -6.14 -12.38 16.65
CA ARG A 216 -7.21 -13.38 16.47
C ARG A 216 -6.96 -14.27 15.25
N TRP A 217 -7.40 -15.52 15.33
CA TRP A 217 -7.21 -16.50 14.25
C TRP A 217 -5.74 -16.80 13.97
N ASN A 218 -4.92 -16.83 15.02
CA ASN A 218 -3.59 -17.43 15.03
C ASN A 218 -3.57 -18.63 16.01
N THR A 219 -2.39 -19.18 16.27
CA THR A 219 -2.17 -20.27 17.25
C THR A 219 -1.51 -19.76 18.54
N VAL A 220 -1.69 -18.48 18.86
CA VAL A 220 -1.11 -17.83 20.04
C VAL A 220 -1.80 -18.30 21.31
N ASP A 221 -1.02 -18.65 22.34
CA ASP A 221 -1.56 -18.92 23.68
C ASP A 221 -2.01 -17.59 24.33
N PRO A 222 -3.32 -17.43 24.66
CA PRO A 222 -3.83 -16.20 25.25
C PRO A 222 -3.35 -15.97 26.69
N SER A 223 -2.73 -16.96 27.34
CA SER A 223 -2.21 -16.84 28.71
C SER A 223 -0.78 -16.29 28.80
N LEU A 224 -0.16 -15.93 27.66
CA LEU A 224 1.20 -15.39 27.63
C LEU A 224 1.32 -14.10 28.47
N PRO A 225 2.32 -14.00 29.39
CA PRO A 225 2.48 -12.84 30.27
C PRO A 225 2.58 -11.50 29.54
N VAL A 226 3.23 -11.47 28.36
CA VAL A 226 3.36 -10.27 27.53
C VAL A 226 2.01 -9.68 27.12
N LEU A 227 0.99 -10.51 26.91
CA LEU A 227 -0.35 -10.04 26.52
C LEU A 227 -1.03 -9.31 27.68
N GLY A 228 -0.96 -9.86 28.89
CA GLY A 228 -1.47 -9.19 30.09
C GLY A 228 -0.69 -7.91 30.44
N GLU A 229 0.61 -7.88 30.16
CA GLU A 229 1.41 -6.65 30.31
C GLU A 229 0.97 -5.55 29.34
N LEU A 230 0.73 -5.89 28.07
CA LEU A 230 0.20 -4.96 27.07
C LEU A 230 -1.14 -4.37 27.48
N GLU A 231 -2.07 -5.20 27.96
CA GLU A 231 -3.38 -4.73 28.44
C GLU A 231 -3.24 -3.77 29.64
N ARG A 232 -2.34 -4.08 30.59
CA ARG A 232 -2.04 -3.20 31.74
C ARG A 232 -1.45 -1.84 31.31
N LEU A 233 -0.74 -1.81 30.18
CA LEU A 233 -0.22 -0.59 29.56
C LEU A 233 -1.28 0.17 28.74
N GLY A 234 -2.51 -0.33 28.67
CA GLY A 234 -3.63 0.29 27.96
C GLY A 234 -3.72 -0.09 26.48
N CYS A 235 -2.95 -1.08 26.02
CA CYS A 235 -3.07 -1.63 24.68
C CYS A 235 -4.30 -2.54 24.58
N VAL A 236 -5.11 -2.35 23.54
CA VAL A 236 -6.22 -3.26 23.22
C VAL A 236 -5.65 -4.50 22.54
N VAL A 237 -5.62 -5.62 23.27
CA VAL A 237 -5.17 -6.91 22.77
C VAL A 237 -6.38 -7.77 22.41
N LEU A 238 -6.36 -8.40 21.24
CA LEU A 238 -7.39 -9.34 20.79
C LEU A 238 -6.71 -10.65 20.39
N THR A 239 -7.03 -11.77 21.05
CA THR A 239 -6.45 -13.10 20.80
C THR A 239 -7.51 -14.13 20.39
#